data_AF-A0A1V6KGG2-F1
#
_entry.id   AF-A0A1V6KGG2-F1
#
_cell.length_a   1.000
_cell.length_b   1.000
_cell.length_c   1.000
_cell.angle_alpha   90.00
_cell.angle_beta   90.00
_cell.angle_gamma   90.00
#
_symmetry.space_group_name_H-M   'P 1'
#
loop_
_entity.id
_entity.type
_entity.pdbx_description
1 polymer ?
#
loop_
_entity_poly.entity_id
_entity_poly.type
_entity_poly.pdbx_seq_one_letter_code
_entity_poly.pdbx_strand_id
1 'polypeptide(L)'
;MGLSLLIVAGSYRRLGNCEMFAKDVALRAGADSIFLLRLTDFELKPCTGCHRCLNPEHRCRVQDDLCFILEKMKGFDGIIFSIPTYVLGPVGQFKLFADRLSSMAVFHPDFRNIRAVSAIFGGIESWRGVTQSLVNAVIRMMGFDFRGSAFVEAALPGESLEAKYQPVAQGLADVLSKRIETYFPCKTLRCPSCGADLFFLEQGRRVCALCGSSGEEQDGVWLHVEDSGRFTTKGFVEHFESWLKPKVLEYAAQREHHRALRETYKNIGTWIRKEE
;
A
#
# COMPACT_ATOMS: atom_id res chain seq x y z
N MET A 1 27.07 -2.84 -9.95
CA MET A 1 26.34 -3.75 -9.04
C MET A 1 25.11 -4.23 -9.79
N GLY A 2 24.78 -5.52 -9.69
CA GLY A 2 23.65 -6.13 -10.35
C GLY A 2 22.31 -5.72 -9.73
N LEU A 3 21.20 -5.96 -10.42
CA LEU A 3 19.84 -5.64 -9.98
C LEU A 3 19.45 -6.51 -8.78
N SER A 4 19.23 -5.86 -7.63
CA SER A 4 18.79 -6.51 -6.39
C SER A 4 17.30 -6.24 -6.12
N LEU A 5 16.50 -7.30 -6.00
CA LEU A 5 15.06 -7.20 -5.78
C LEU A 5 14.64 -7.85 -4.47
N LEU A 6 13.74 -7.18 -3.74
CA LEU A 6 13.04 -7.75 -2.59
C LEU A 6 11.60 -8.10 -2.96
N ILE A 7 11.19 -9.34 -2.69
CA ILE A 7 9.80 -9.78 -2.77
C ILE A 7 9.17 -9.69 -1.38
N VAL A 8 8.08 -8.95 -1.26
CA VAL A 8 7.26 -8.85 -0.05
C VAL A 8 5.96 -9.61 -0.27
N ALA A 9 5.88 -10.83 0.27
CA ALA A 9 4.74 -11.72 0.10
C ALA A 9 3.76 -11.63 1.28
N GLY A 10 2.48 -11.39 1.01
CA GLY A 10 1.42 -11.33 2.02
C GLY A 10 0.72 -12.66 2.31
N SER A 11 0.94 -13.68 1.48
CA SER A 11 0.24 -14.97 1.58
C SER A 11 0.88 -15.92 2.57
N TYR A 12 0.06 -16.63 3.35
CA TYR A 12 0.47 -17.76 4.19
C TYR A 12 0.90 -18.99 3.37
N ARG A 13 0.42 -19.11 2.12
CA ARG A 13 0.74 -20.25 1.26
C ARG A 13 2.16 -20.12 0.72
N ARG A 14 3.04 -21.00 1.17
CA ARG A 14 4.39 -21.18 0.62
C ARG A 14 4.30 -21.79 -0.77
N LEU A 15 5.08 -21.27 -1.72
CA LEU A 15 5.01 -21.67 -3.13
C LEU A 15 3.58 -21.58 -3.70
N GLY A 16 2.77 -20.64 -3.20
CA GLY A 16 1.46 -20.30 -3.77
C GLY A 16 1.56 -19.25 -4.88
N ASN A 17 0.43 -18.89 -5.48
CA ASN A 17 0.35 -17.95 -6.60
C ASN A 17 1.11 -16.64 -6.35
N CYS A 18 0.93 -16.03 -5.17
CA CYS A 18 1.64 -14.81 -4.80
C CYS A 18 3.17 -14.96 -4.88
N GLU A 19 3.72 -16.00 -4.25
CA GLU A 19 5.17 -16.20 -4.19
C GLU A 19 5.75 -16.59 -5.55
N MET A 20 5.09 -17.54 -6.24
CA MET A 20 5.57 -18.04 -7.53
C MET A 20 5.55 -16.96 -8.60
N PHE A 21 4.46 -16.19 -8.71
CA PHE A 21 4.37 -15.11 -9.69
C PHE A 21 5.39 -13.99 -9.42
N ALA A 22 5.60 -13.61 -8.15
CA ALA A 22 6.60 -12.60 -7.82
C ALA A 22 8.04 -13.07 -8.13
N LYS A 23 8.33 -14.36 -7.94
CA LYS A 23 9.59 -14.98 -8.38
C LYS A 23 9.74 -14.91 -9.90
N ASP A 24 8.69 -15.24 -10.65
CA ASP A 24 8.70 -15.16 -12.13
C ASP A 24 8.95 -13.72 -12.61
N VAL A 25 8.28 -12.71 -12.02
CA VAL A 25 8.54 -11.29 -12.29
C VAL A 25 10.01 -10.92 -12.02
N ALA A 26 10.57 -11.34 -10.89
CA ALA A 26 11.96 -11.03 -10.54
C ALA A 26 12.96 -11.69 -11.51
N LEU A 27 12.71 -12.93 -11.93
CA LEU A 27 13.53 -13.63 -12.92
C LEU A 27 13.48 -12.95 -14.29
N ARG A 28 12.27 -12.56 -14.75
CA ARG A 28 12.08 -11.82 -16.02
C ARG A 28 12.72 -10.44 -16.01
N ALA A 29 12.83 -9.82 -14.84
CA ALA A 29 13.51 -8.53 -14.68
C ALA A 29 15.04 -8.67 -14.80
N GLY A 30 15.58 -9.89 -14.85
CA GLY A 30 17.01 -10.15 -14.90
C GLY A 30 17.70 -9.83 -13.57
N ALA A 31 17.03 -10.04 -12.44
CA ALA A 31 17.60 -9.77 -11.13
C ALA A 31 18.80 -10.68 -10.83
N ASP A 32 19.93 -10.07 -10.48
CA ASP A 32 21.14 -10.77 -10.04
C ASP A 32 21.01 -11.32 -8.62
N SER A 33 20.14 -10.73 -7.80
CA SER A 33 19.89 -11.18 -6.44
C SER A 33 18.43 -10.97 -6.07
N ILE A 34 17.79 -12.04 -5.57
CA ILE A 34 16.37 -12.06 -5.19
C ILE A 34 16.26 -12.40 -3.71
N PHE A 35 15.66 -11.50 -2.94
CA PHE A 35 15.40 -11.66 -1.52
C PHE A 35 13.92 -11.83 -1.26
N LEU A 36 13.55 -12.63 -0.27
CA LEU A 36 12.16 -12.92 0.05
C LEU A 36 11.85 -12.58 1.50
N LEU A 37 10.81 -11.77 1.70
CA LEU A 37 10.24 -11.43 2.99
C LEU A 37 8.75 -11.78 2.94
N ARG A 38 8.33 -12.75 3.74
CA ARG A 38 6.91 -13.09 3.87
C ARG A 38 6.37 -12.43 5.13
N LEU A 39 5.39 -11.53 4.99
CA LEU A 39 4.84 -10.77 6.10
C LEU A 39 4.26 -11.66 7.21
N THR A 40 3.81 -12.86 6.87
CA THR A 40 3.22 -13.83 7.81
C THR A 40 4.26 -14.58 8.64
N ASP A 41 5.54 -14.46 8.32
CA ASP A 41 6.63 -15.03 9.12
C ASP A 41 7.07 -14.07 10.26
N PHE A 42 6.44 -12.90 10.36
CA PHE A 42 6.77 -11.84 11.32
C PHE A 42 5.59 -11.51 12.24
N GLU A 43 5.88 -11.11 13.46
CA GLU A 43 4.90 -10.61 14.41
C GLU A 43 4.57 -9.15 14.08
N LEU A 44 3.29 -8.88 13.75
CA LEU A 44 2.77 -7.53 13.55
C LEU A 44 1.54 -7.35 14.43
N LYS A 45 1.63 -6.45 15.40
CA LYS A 45 0.54 -6.08 16.30
C LYS A 45 -0.31 -4.96 15.70
N PRO A 46 -1.61 -4.89 16.08
CA PRO A 46 -2.49 -3.84 15.59
C PRO A 46 -2.00 -2.45 16.02
N CYS A 47 -2.27 -1.46 15.18
CA CYS A 47 -2.09 -0.06 15.55
C CYS A 47 -3.04 0.29 16.70
N THR A 48 -2.52 0.96 17.73
CA THR A 48 -3.33 1.38 18.90
C THR A 48 -3.85 2.80 18.79
N GLY A 49 -3.61 3.49 17.67
CA GLY A 49 -4.02 4.89 17.48
C GLY A 49 -3.41 5.85 18.50
N CYS A 50 -2.28 5.51 19.14
CA CYS A 50 -1.71 6.32 20.22
C CYS A 50 -1.02 7.61 19.74
N HIS A 51 -0.83 7.77 18.43
CA HIS A 51 -0.19 8.93 17.77
C HIS A 51 1.23 9.28 18.25
N ARG A 52 1.87 8.46 19.08
CA ARG A 52 3.23 8.75 19.59
C ARG A 52 4.27 8.91 18.48
N CYS A 53 4.17 8.09 17.43
CA CYS A 53 5.07 8.13 16.27
C CYS A 53 4.87 9.33 15.34
N LEU A 54 3.87 10.20 15.60
CA LEU A 54 3.71 11.44 14.86
C LEU A 54 4.74 12.51 15.27
N ASN A 55 5.30 12.39 16.48
CA ASN A 55 6.46 13.18 16.85
C ASN A 55 7.70 12.55 16.20
N PRO A 56 8.47 13.29 15.37
CA PRO A 56 9.66 12.76 14.69
C PRO A 56 10.76 12.25 15.63
N GLU A 57 10.78 12.69 16.88
CA GLU A 57 11.73 12.22 17.91
C GLU A 57 11.33 10.85 18.50
N HIS A 58 10.11 10.37 18.23
CA HIS A 58 9.59 9.15 18.80
C HIS A 58 9.35 8.08 17.73
N ARG A 59 9.86 6.87 17.98
CA ARG A 59 9.45 5.69 17.23
C ARG A 59 8.12 5.11 17.76
N CYS A 60 7.49 4.29 16.93
CA CYS A 60 6.34 3.49 17.35
C CYS A 60 6.67 2.74 18.66
N ARG A 61 5.77 2.82 19.65
CA ARG A 61 5.97 2.14 20.95
C ARG A 61 5.62 0.65 20.92
N VAL A 62 4.97 0.20 19.86
CA VAL A 62 4.55 -1.20 19.72
C VAL A 62 5.79 -2.03 19.43
N GLN A 63 6.10 -2.97 20.32
CA GLN A 63 7.25 -3.86 20.20
C GLN A 63 6.85 -5.08 19.38
N ASP A 64 7.25 -5.09 18.11
CA ASP A 64 7.08 -6.15 17.14
C ASP A 64 8.04 -5.95 15.95
N ASP A 65 7.87 -6.71 14.86
CA ASP A 65 8.84 -6.77 13.76
C ASP A 65 8.71 -5.66 12.71
N LEU A 66 7.81 -4.68 12.88
CA LEU A 66 7.60 -3.64 11.86
C LEU A 66 8.87 -2.88 11.51
N CYS A 67 9.60 -2.41 12.54
CA CYS A 67 10.81 -1.62 12.30
C CYS A 67 11.88 -2.46 11.60
N PHE A 68 12.00 -3.74 11.95
CA PHE A 68 12.90 -4.66 11.27
C PHE A 68 12.55 -4.77 9.78
N ILE A 69 11.28 -4.98 9.44
CA ILE A 69 10.81 -5.07 8.05
C ILE A 69 11.13 -3.79 7.27
N LEU A 70 10.81 -2.62 7.84
CA LEU A 70 11.04 -1.33 7.18
C LEU A 70 12.53 -1.04 6.97
N GLU A 71 13.39 -1.34 7.95
CA GLU A 71 14.84 -1.21 7.80
C GLU A 71 15.37 -2.18 6.73
N LYS A 72 14.83 -3.40 6.66
CA LYS A 72 15.21 -4.36 5.63
C LYS A 72 14.80 -3.94 4.23
N MET A 73 13.71 -3.19 4.04
CA MET A 73 13.29 -2.71 2.72
C MET A 73 14.25 -1.68 2.09
N LYS A 74 15.18 -1.11 2.87
CA LYS A 74 16.13 -0.10 2.37
C LYS A 74 17.20 -0.72 1.48
N GLY A 75 17.69 0.08 0.53
CA GLY A 75 18.90 -0.23 -0.24
C GLY A 75 18.74 -1.24 -1.38
N PHE A 76 17.53 -1.75 -1.62
CA PHE A 76 17.23 -2.54 -2.81
C PHE A 76 17.02 -1.65 -4.03
N ASP A 77 17.28 -2.17 -5.23
CA ASP A 77 16.97 -1.47 -6.48
C ASP A 77 15.47 -1.47 -6.79
N GLY A 78 14.77 -2.52 -6.33
CA GLY A 78 13.33 -2.58 -6.42
C GLY A 78 12.66 -3.57 -5.48
N ILE A 79 11.35 -3.37 -5.30
CA ILE A 79 10.49 -4.19 -4.44
C ILE A 79 9.25 -4.66 -5.21
N ILE A 80 8.90 -5.93 -5.01
CA ILE A 80 7.68 -6.55 -5.53
C ILE A 80 6.75 -6.86 -4.37
N PHE A 81 5.64 -6.14 -4.25
CA PHE A 81 4.59 -6.43 -3.28
C PHE A 81 3.60 -7.44 -3.86
N SER A 82 3.50 -8.62 -3.27
CA SER A 82 2.65 -9.70 -3.76
C SER A 82 1.59 -10.05 -2.73
N ILE A 83 0.37 -9.54 -2.92
CA ILE A 83 -0.66 -9.46 -1.88
C ILE A 83 -1.96 -10.16 -2.33
N PRO A 84 -2.45 -11.17 -1.59
CA PRO A 84 -3.73 -11.79 -1.90
C PRO A 84 -4.93 -10.94 -1.44
N THR A 85 -6.02 -11.03 -2.20
CA THR A 85 -7.35 -10.52 -1.87
C THR A 85 -8.11 -11.55 -1.04
N TYR A 86 -8.43 -11.23 0.21
CA TYR A 86 -9.33 -11.97 1.07
C TYR A 86 -10.56 -11.11 1.40
N VAL A 87 -11.74 -11.58 1.00
CA VAL A 87 -13.02 -10.90 1.26
C VAL A 87 -12.99 -9.43 0.83
N LEU A 88 -12.81 -9.18 -0.47
CA LEU A 88 -12.81 -7.84 -1.09
C LEU A 88 -11.71 -6.87 -0.61
N GLY A 89 -10.78 -7.30 0.26
CA GLY A 89 -9.67 -6.49 0.75
C GLY A 89 -8.35 -7.26 0.77
N PRO A 90 -7.21 -6.58 1.05
CA PRO A 90 -5.95 -7.27 1.23
C PRO A 90 -6.00 -8.15 2.48
N VAL A 91 -5.20 -9.22 2.48
CA VAL A 91 -4.97 -10.06 3.67
C VAL A 91 -4.69 -9.23 4.93
N GLY A 92 -5.27 -9.66 6.07
CA GLY A 92 -5.17 -8.94 7.33
C GLY A 92 -3.73 -8.65 7.78
N GLN A 93 -2.77 -9.51 7.45
CA GLN A 93 -1.34 -9.29 7.74
C GLN A 93 -0.81 -8.01 7.05
N PHE A 94 -1.21 -7.77 5.79
CA PHE A 94 -0.86 -6.53 5.09
C PHE A 94 -1.54 -5.32 5.72
N LYS A 95 -2.76 -5.47 6.25
CA LYS A 95 -3.46 -4.40 6.97
C LYS A 95 -2.77 -4.06 8.31
N LEU A 96 -2.27 -5.05 9.06
CA LEU A 96 -1.48 -4.82 10.28
C LEU A 96 -0.15 -4.09 10.00
N PHE A 97 0.45 -4.36 8.83
CA PHE A 97 1.59 -3.60 8.32
C PHE A 97 1.18 -2.16 7.95
N ALA A 98 0.15 -2.01 7.11
CA ALA A 98 -0.32 -0.72 6.58
C ALA A 98 -0.90 0.22 7.65
N ASP A 99 -1.55 -0.29 8.69
CA ASP A 99 -2.20 0.53 9.72
C ASP A 99 -1.22 1.36 10.57
N ARG A 100 0.07 1.09 10.41
CA ARG A 100 1.16 1.78 11.10
C ARG A 100 1.97 2.68 10.15
N LEU A 101 1.42 3.03 8.99
CA LEU A 101 2.00 3.93 7.99
C LEU A 101 2.48 5.27 8.54
N SER A 102 1.80 5.83 9.56
CA SER A 102 2.25 7.08 10.17
C SER A 102 3.67 6.98 10.77
N SER A 103 4.08 5.79 11.21
CA SER A 103 5.45 5.54 11.68
C SER A 103 6.47 5.37 10.54
N MET A 104 6.00 5.19 9.30
CA MET A 104 6.83 5.00 8.12
C MET A 104 7.33 6.32 7.53
N ALA A 105 6.80 7.47 7.97
CA ALA A 105 7.17 8.77 7.42
C ALA A 105 8.68 9.06 7.47
N VAL A 106 9.36 8.60 8.52
CA VAL A 106 10.81 8.75 8.69
C VAL A 106 11.63 7.94 7.67
N PHE A 107 11.02 6.95 7.00
CA PHE A 107 11.64 6.10 5.99
C PHE A 107 11.43 6.62 4.56
N HIS A 108 10.56 7.60 4.36
CA HIS A 108 10.22 8.13 3.04
C HIS A 108 11.44 8.57 2.22
N PRO A 109 12.46 9.25 2.79
CA PRO A 109 13.66 9.62 2.03
C PRO A 109 14.46 8.41 1.52
N ASP A 110 14.44 7.29 2.25
CA ASP A 110 15.14 6.06 1.89
C ASP A 110 14.39 5.29 0.78
N PHE A 111 13.05 5.37 0.76
CA PHE A 111 12.21 4.60 -0.16
C PHE A 111 11.98 5.28 -1.52
N ARG A 112 12.11 6.62 -1.62
CA ARG A 112 11.80 7.39 -2.85
C ARG A 112 12.58 7.02 -4.11
N ASN A 113 13.73 6.37 -3.96
CA ASN A 113 14.57 5.95 -5.08
C ASN A 113 14.46 4.46 -5.40
N ILE A 114 13.65 3.72 -4.62
CA ILE A 114 13.46 2.28 -4.78
C ILE A 114 12.21 2.08 -5.64
N ARG A 115 12.37 1.41 -6.79
CA ARG A 115 11.24 1.10 -7.67
C ARG A 115 10.34 0.09 -6.99
N ALA A 116 9.03 0.29 -7.06
CA ALA A 116 8.08 -0.67 -6.53
C ALA A 116 7.05 -1.06 -7.58
N VAL A 117 6.65 -2.33 -7.53
CA VAL A 117 5.46 -2.83 -8.21
C VAL A 117 4.60 -3.65 -7.27
N SER A 118 3.34 -3.85 -7.61
CA SER A 118 2.47 -4.79 -6.91
C SER A 118 1.76 -5.78 -7.82
N ALA A 119 1.62 -7.01 -7.34
CA ALA A 119 0.75 -8.03 -7.93
C ALA A 119 -0.31 -8.44 -6.90
N ILE A 120 -1.58 -8.37 -7.30
CA ILE A 120 -2.73 -8.68 -6.44
C ILE A 120 -3.40 -9.94 -6.96
N PHE A 121 -3.81 -10.83 -6.06
CA PHE A 121 -4.31 -12.15 -6.44
C PHE A 121 -5.72 -12.38 -5.90
N GLY A 122 -6.65 -12.80 -6.75
CA GLY A 122 -7.99 -13.21 -6.34
C GLY A 122 -8.56 -14.24 -7.31
N GLY A 123 -9.67 -14.88 -6.94
CA GLY A 123 -10.28 -15.91 -7.79
C GLY A 123 -11.25 -15.36 -8.85
N ILE A 124 -11.74 -14.13 -8.69
CA ILE A 124 -12.72 -13.52 -9.58
C ILE A 124 -12.44 -12.02 -9.67
N GLU A 125 -12.16 -11.50 -10.87
CA GLU A 125 -11.83 -10.10 -11.12
C GLU A 125 -12.94 -9.15 -10.64
N SER A 126 -14.21 -9.47 -10.92
CA SER A 126 -15.35 -8.64 -10.51
C SER A 126 -15.52 -8.56 -8.98
N TRP A 127 -14.83 -9.44 -8.23
CA TRP A 127 -14.78 -9.45 -6.77
C TRP A 127 -13.40 -9.04 -6.23
N ARG A 128 -12.56 -8.35 -7.02
CA ARG A 128 -11.26 -7.85 -6.55
C ARG A 128 -11.38 -6.83 -5.40
N GLY A 129 -12.54 -6.19 -5.28
CA GLY A 129 -12.87 -5.25 -4.20
C GLY A 129 -11.93 -4.05 -4.17
N VAL A 130 -11.48 -3.68 -2.97
CA VAL A 130 -10.62 -2.51 -2.75
C VAL A 130 -9.13 -2.86 -2.69
N THR A 131 -8.77 -4.13 -2.89
CA THR A 131 -7.41 -4.63 -2.60
C THR A 131 -6.32 -3.92 -3.38
N GLN A 132 -6.43 -3.87 -4.70
CA GLN A 132 -5.42 -3.24 -5.55
C GLN A 132 -5.31 -1.74 -5.26
N SER A 133 -6.44 -1.06 -5.16
CA SER A 133 -6.51 0.33 -4.75
C SER A 133 -5.80 0.57 -3.41
N LEU A 134 -6.14 -0.17 -2.36
CA LEU A 134 -5.55 0.01 -1.03
C LEU A 134 -4.04 -0.31 -1.02
N VAL A 135 -3.60 -1.38 -1.68
CA VAL A 135 -2.17 -1.71 -1.80
C VAL A 135 -1.41 -0.60 -2.52
N ASN A 136 -1.94 -0.09 -3.64
CA ASN A 136 -1.35 1.01 -4.39
C ASN A 136 -1.19 2.27 -3.52
N ALA A 137 -2.23 2.64 -2.77
CA ALA A 137 -2.17 3.79 -1.85
C ALA A 137 -1.13 3.59 -0.74
N VAL A 138 -1.05 2.41 -0.15
CA VAL A 138 -0.06 2.09 0.89
C VAL A 138 1.36 2.25 0.34
N ILE A 139 1.68 1.64 -0.80
CA ILE A 139 3.02 1.71 -1.41
C ILE A 139 3.40 3.15 -1.76
N ARG A 140 2.44 3.95 -2.26
CA ARG A 140 2.65 5.37 -2.53
C ARG A 140 2.86 6.21 -1.26
N MET A 141 2.09 5.94 -0.20
CA MET A 141 2.26 6.64 1.09
C MET A 141 3.59 6.30 1.77
N MET A 142 4.12 5.10 1.54
CA MET A 142 5.49 4.76 1.97
C MET A 142 6.55 5.59 1.24
N GLY A 143 6.21 6.16 0.09
CA GLY A 143 7.10 7.01 -0.70
C GLY A 143 7.89 6.26 -1.76
N PHE A 144 7.58 4.99 -2.06
CA PHE A 144 8.27 4.27 -3.13
C PHE A 144 8.05 4.89 -4.51
N ASP A 145 9.02 4.72 -5.39
CA ASP A 145 8.88 5.01 -6.81
C ASP A 145 7.98 3.95 -7.46
N PHE A 146 6.67 4.11 -7.31
CA PHE A 146 5.68 3.09 -7.65
C PHE A 146 5.36 3.07 -9.14
N ARG A 147 5.86 2.04 -9.84
CA ARG A 147 5.92 1.94 -11.29
C ARG A 147 4.87 1.04 -11.93
N GLY A 148 4.23 0.16 -11.15
CA GLY A 148 3.23 -0.72 -11.73
C GLY A 148 2.41 -1.51 -10.74
N SER A 149 1.23 -1.91 -11.17
CA SER A 149 0.30 -2.71 -10.38
C SER A 149 -0.61 -3.53 -11.28
N ALA A 150 -0.77 -4.81 -10.99
CA ALA A 150 -1.67 -5.68 -11.73
C ALA A 150 -2.49 -6.59 -10.82
N PHE A 151 -3.71 -6.91 -11.27
CA PHE A 151 -4.53 -7.97 -10.70
C PHE A 151 -4.34 -9.25 -11.51
N VAL A 152 -4.18 -10.38 -10.81
CA VAL A 152 -3.97 -11.72 -11.34
C VAL A 152 -5.11 -12.60 -10.82
N GLU A 153 -6.03 -12.96 -11.72
CA GLU A 153 -7.19 -13.81 -11.42
C GLU A 153 -6.77 -15.29 -11.32
N ALA A 154 -6.10 -15.68 -10.23
CA ALA A 154 -5.58 -17.03 -10.03
C ALA A 154 -6.10 -17.65 -8.73
N ALA A 155 -7.08 -18.54 -8.85
CA ALA A 155 -7.73 -19.24 -7.74
C ALA A 155 -6.99 -20.53 -7.36
N LEU A 156 -6.47 -21.26 -8.36
CA LEU A 156 -5.85 -22.57 -8.16
C LEU A 156 -4.34 -22.45 -7.95
N PRO A 157 -3.70 -23.33 -7.16
CA PRO A 157 -2.25 -23.31 -7.00
C PRO A 157 -1.52 -23.47 -8.35
N GLY A 158 -0.65 -22.51 -8.69
CA GLY A 158 0.13 -22.53 -9.93
C GLY A 158 -0.49 -21.75 -11.08
N GLU A 159 -1.79 -21.43 -11.01
CA GLU A 159 -2.52 -20.76 -12.10
C GLU A 159 -1.91 -19.40 -12.48
N SER A 160 -1.29 -18.71 -11.52
CA SER A 160 -0.61 -17.44 -11.81
C SER A 160 0.55 -17.55 -12.79
N LEU A 161 1.09 -18.75 -13.03
CA LEU A 161 2.19 -18.98 -13.98
C LEU A 161 1.73 -19.39 -15.38
N GLU A 162 0.42 -19.52 -15.59
CA GLU A 162 -0.13 -19.86 -16.90
C GLU A 162 0.22 -18.82 -17.97
N ALA A 163 0.27 -19.26 -19.23
CA ALA A 163 0.67 -18.42 -20.37
C ALA A 163 -0.09 -17.08 -20.44
N LYS A 164 -1.37 -17.06 -20.06
CA LYS A 164 -2.21 -15.84 -20.03
C LYS A 164 -1.65 -14.72 -19.14
N TYR A 165 -0.86 -15.03 -18.11
CA TYR A 165 -0.28 -14.04 -17.20
C TYR A 165 1.17 -13.67 -17.50
N GLN A 166 1.83 -14.34 -18.45
CA GLN A 166 3.21 -14.02 -18.82
C GLN A 166 3.38 -12.58 -19.31
N PRO A 167 2.46 -11.98 -20.11
CA PRO A 167 2.56 -10.57 -20.47
C PRO A 167 2.47 -9.62 -19.27
N VAL A 168 1.66 -9.97 -18.26
CA VAL A 168 1.54 -9.20 -17.01
C VAL A 168 2.83 -9.29 -16.21
N ALA A 169 3.39 -10.50 -16.07
CA ALA A 169 4.66 -10.70 -15.39
C ALA A 169 5.80 -9.92 -16.09
N GLN A 170 5.83 -9.95 -17.42
CA GLN A 170 6.81 -9.20 -18.21
C GLN A 170 6.65 -7.68 -18.07
N GLY A 171 5.42 -7.15 -18.12
CA GLY A 171 5.18 -5.72 -17.96
C GLY A 171 5.62 -5.20 -16.59
N LEU A 172 5.37 -5.95 -15.51
CA LEU A 172 5.86 -5.60 -14.18
C LEU A 172 7.40 -5.70 -14.09
N ALA A 173 8.00 -6.70 -14.73
CA ALA A 173 9.45 -6.87 -14.79
C ALA A 173 10.16 -5.75 -15.56
N ASP A 174 9.57 -5.30 -16.66
CA ASP A 174 10.11 -4.24 -17.51
C ASP A 174 10.15 -2.91 -16.76
N VAL A 175 9.11 -2.55 -16.00
CA VAL A 175 9.09 -1.28 -15.24
C VAL A 175 9.98 -1.30 -13.99
N LEU A 176 10.42 -2.48 -13.54
CA LEU A 176 11.43 -2.61 -12.48
C LEU A 176 12.84 -2.47 -13.03
N SER A 177 13.12 -3.05 -14.19
CA SER A 177 14.47 -3.15 -14.76
C SER A 177 14.82 -2.00 -15.71
N LYS A 178 13.83 -1.43 -16.39
CA LYS A 178 14.01 -0.41 -17.43
C LYS A 178 13.37 0.91 -16.99
N ARG A 179 13.93 2.04 -17.45
CA ARG A 179 13.31 3.36 -17.28
C ARG A 179 12.28 3.61 -18.38
N ILE A 180 11.17 2.89 -18.31
CA ILE A 180 10.04 3.01 -19.23
C ILE A 180 8.82 3.63 -18.54
N GLU A 181 7.75 3.84 -19.30
CA GLU A 181 6.45 4.24 -18.75
C GLU A 181 5.90 3.23 -17.75
N THR A 182 5.04 3.70 -16.86
CA THR A 182 4.44 2.88 -15.81
C THR A 182 3.51 1.79 -16.37
N TYR A 183 3.42 0.65 -15.68
CA TYR A 183 2.63 -0.50 -16.10
C TYR A 183 1.48 -0.80 -15.13
N PHE A 184 0.28 -0.34 -15.47
CA PHE A 184 -0.91 -0.47 -14.64
C PHE A 184 -2.08 -1.06 -15.44
N PRO A 185 -1.99 -2.31 -15.93
CA PRO A 185 -3.08 -2.91 -16.69
C PRO A 185 -4.37 -2.87 -15.87
N CYS A 186 -5.45 -2.39 -16.49
CA CYS A 186 -6.73 -2.28 -15.84
C CYS A 186 -7.84 -2.52 -16.85
N LYS A 187 -8.87 -3.28 -16.45
CA LYS A 187 -10.10 -3.48 -17.23
C LYS A 187 -11.12 -2.35 -17.02
N THR A 188 -10.85 -1.44 -16.08
CA THR A 188 -11.69 -0.31 -15.71
C THR A 188 -10.91 0.99 -15.83
N LEU A 189 -11.61 2.12 -15.76
CA LEU A 189 -10.95 3.42 -15.63
C LEU A 189 -10.03 3.42 -14.40
N ARG A 190 -8.86 4.03 -14.55
CA ARG A 190 -7.81 4.10 -13.53
C ARG A 190 -7.40 5.54 -13.32
N CYS A 191 -7.20 5.93 -12.06
CA CYS A 191 -6.66 7.23 -11.70
C CYS A 191 -5.23 7.34 -12.22
N PRO A 192 -4.90 8.33 -13.06
CA PRO A 192 -3.55 8.48 -13.62
C PRO A 192 -2.50 8.80 -12.56
N SER A 193 -2.92 9.46 -11.48
CA SER A 193 -2.03 9.86 -10.38
C SER A 193 -1.65 8.65 -9.51
N CYS A 194 -2.64 7.94 -8.96
CA CYS A 194 -2.37 6.91 -7.95
C CYS A 194 -2.52 5.45 -8.43
N GLY A 195 -3.09 5.23 -9.61
CA GLY A 195 -3.36 3.89 -10.13
C GLY A 195 -4.56 3.18 -9.49
N ALA A 196 -5.36 3.89 -8.69
CA ALA A 196 -6.61 3.36 -8.11
C ALA A 196 -7.73 3.31 -9.16
N ASP A 197 -8.69 2.44 -8.92
CA ASP A 197 -9.88 2.20 -9.76
C ASP A 197 -11.19 2.56 -9.03
N LEU A 198 -11.10 3.22 -7.88
CA LEU A 198 -12.23 3.64 -7.04
C LEU A 198 -12.46 5.15 -7.14
N PHE A 199 -13.69 5.55 -7.44
CA PHE A 199 -14.06 6.96 -7.66
C PHE A 199 -15.40 7.31 -7.01
N PHE A 200 -15.47 8.52 -6.46
CA PHE A 200 -16.72 9.22 -6.21
C PHE A 200 -17.18 9.93 -7.49
N LEU A 201 -18.49 10.19 -7.57
CA LEU A 201 -19.08 11.00 -8.63
C LEU A 201 -19.53 12.32 -8.02
N GLU A 202 -18.93 13.42 -8.45
CA GLU A 202 -19.23 14.76 -7.97
C GLU A 202 -19.46 15.69 -9.15
N GLN A 203 -20.69 16.20 -9.28
CA GLN A 203 -21.05 17.17 -10.33
C GLN A 203 -20.66 16.72 -11.76
N GLY A 204 -20.81 15.43 -12.06
CA GLY A 204 -20.45 14.86 -13.37
C GLY A 204 -18.95 14.56 -13.54
N ARG A 205 -18.12 14.88 -12.55
CA ARG A 205 -16.69 14.56 -12.52
C ARG A 205 -16.44 13.30 -11.70
N ARG A 206 -15.38 12.58 -12.05
CA ARG A 206 -14.87 11.47 -11.23
C ARG A 206 -13.80 12.00 -10.28
N VAL A 207 -13.93 11.68 -9.00
CA VAL A 207 -12.95 12.04 -7.96
C VAL A 207 -12.35 10.76 -7.40
N CYS A 208 -11.04 10.56 -7.54
CA CYS A 208 -10.40 9.35 -7.05
C CYS A 208 -10.55 9.24 -5.52
N ALA A 209 -11.10 8.12 -5.05
CA ALA A 209 -11.37 7.90 -3.64
C ALA A 209 -10.10 7.82 -2.76
N LEU A 210 -8.92 7.60 -3.38
CA LEU A 210 -7.66 7.46 -2.65
C LEU A 210 -6.82 8.73 -2.61
N CYS A 211 -6.62 9.38 -3.77
CA CYS A 211 -5.81 10.59 -3.84
C CYS A 211 -6.63 11.89 -3.91
N GLY A 212 -7.88 11.82 -4.34
CA GLY A 212 -8.69 13.02 -4.59
C GLY A 212 -8.40 13.69 -5.92
N SER A 213 -7.49 13.17 -6.75
CA SER A 213 -7.30 13.65 -8.12
C SER A 213 -8.61 13.46 -8.88
N SER A 214 -9.01 14.48 -9.64
CA SER A 214 -10.34 14.55 -10.26
C SER A 214 -10.25 14.75 -11.76
N GLY A 215 -11.33 14.46 -12.48
CA GLY A 215 -11.33 14.67 -13.92
C GLY A 215 -12.64 14.30 -14.60
N GLU A 216 -12.66 14.59 -15.89
CA GLU A 216 -13.73 14.21 -16.81
C GLU A 216 -13.24 13.07 -17.69
N GLU A 217 -14.12 12.10 -17.92
CA GLU A 217 -13.84 10.97 -18.79
C GLU A 217 -15.00 10.71 -19.74
N GLN A 218 -14.66 10.12 -20.87
CA GLN A 218 -15.61 9.66 -21.86
C GLN A 218 -15.16 8.29 -22.36
N ASP A 219 -16.07 7.31 -22.34
CA ASP A 219 -15.85 5.95 -22.84
C ASP A 219 -14.59 5.25 -22.26
N GLY A 220 -14.30 5.45 -20.98
CA GLY A 220 -13.15 4.83 -20.31
C GLY A 220 -11.82 5.59 -20.51
N VAL A 221 -11.86 6.77 -21.14
CA VAL A 221 -10.69 7.60 -21.44
C VAL A 221 -10.80 8.95 -20.75
N TRP A 222 -9.73 9.36 -20.05
CA TRP A 222 -9.65 10.68 -19.44
C TRP A 222 -9.54 11.77 -20.51
N LEU A 223 -10.45 12.75 -20.46
CA LEU A 223 -10.39 13.96 -21.28
C LEU A 223 -9.53 15.03 -20.60
N HIS A 224 -9.72 15.21 -19.30
CA HIS A 224 -8.98 16.15 -18.47
C HIS A 224 -8.78 15.58 -17.07
N VAL A 225 -7.60 15.82 -16.49
CA VAL A 225 -7.23 15.31 -15.16
C VAL A 225 -6.56 16.41 -14.37
N GLU A 226 -7.05 16.64 -13.17
CA GLU A 226 -6.45 17.49 -12.16
C GLU A 226 -5.83 16.61 -11.08
N ASP A 227 -4.50 16.64 -10.97
CA ASP A 227 -3.80 15.90 -9.94
C ASP A 227 -3.88 16.64 -8.60
N SER A 228 -4.42 15.97 -7.58
CA SER A 228 -4.40 16.42 -6.18
C SER A 228 -3.00 16.67 -5.60
N GLY A 229 -1.96 16.07 -6.18
CA GLY A 229 -0.61 16.09 -5.64
C GLY A 229 -0.42 15.25 -4.37
N ARG A 230 -1.42 14.48 -3.92
CA ARG A 230 -1.42 13.78 -2.61
C ARG A 230 -0.18 12.92 -2.37
N PHE A 231 0.26 12.19 -3.40
CA PHE A 231 1.39 11.26 -3.31
C PHE A 231 2.68 11.82 -3.92
N THR A 232 2.76 13.14 -4.09
CA THR A 232 4.01 13.82 -4.48
C THR A 232 4.82 14.17 -3.24
N THR A 233 6.12 14.45 -3.42
CA THR A 233 6.97 14.98 -2.34
C THR A 233 6.37 16.23 -1.70
N LYS A 234 5.77 17.12 -2.50
CA LYS A 234 5.10 18.32 -2.01
C LYS A 234 3.88 17.96 -1.16
N GLY A 235 3.00 17.10 -1.65
CA GLY A 235 1.80 16.68 -0.91
C GLY A 235 2.14 15.93 0.39
N PHE A 236 3.22 15.15 0.39
CA PHE A 236 3.73 14.51 1.60
C PHE A 236 4.18 15.54 2.63
N VAL A 237 4.99 16.53 2.23
CA VAL A 237 5.43 17.61 3.12
C VAL A 237 4.23 18.41 3.64
N GLU A 238 3.30 18.79 2.77
CA GLU A 238 2.09 19.52 3.17
C GLU A 238 1.26 18.73 4.21
N HIS A 239 1.11 17.42 4.04
CA HIS A 239 0.38 16.60 5.00
C HIS A 239 1.13 16.47 6.34
N PHE A 240 2.39 16.04 6.33
CA PHE A 240 3.11 15.71 7.55
C PHE A 240 3.61 16.95 8.29
N GLU A 241 4.16 17.92 7.57
CA GLU A 241 4.76 19.13 8.16
C GLU A 241 3.71 20.22 8.39
N SER A 242 2.89 20.52 7.39
CA SER A 242 1.97 21.67 7.45
C SER A 242 0.63 21.37 8.12
N TRP A 243 0.18 20.12 8.15
CA TRP A 243 -1.10 19.75 8.77
C TRP A 243 -0.94 18.89 10.02
N LEU A 244 -0.21 17.78 9.94
CA LEU A 244 -0.15 16.78 11.00
C LEU A 244 0.59 17.29 12.25
N LYS A 245 1.77 17.89 12.07
CA LYS A 245 2.53 18.47 13.20
C LYS A 245 1.74 19.56 13.95
N PRO A 246 1.12 20.56 13.29
CA PRO A 246 0.24 21.51 13.97
C PRO A 246 -0.94 20.86 14.68
N LYS A 247 -1.57 19.84 14.08
CA LYS A 247 -2.68 19.12 14.72
C LYS A 247 -2.27 18.38 15.99
N VAL A 248 -1.05 17.85 16.06
CA VAL A 248 -0.51 17.24 17.29
C VAL A 248 -0.37 18.30 18.40
N LEU A 249 0.09 19.51 18.07
CA LEU A 249 0.21 20.62 19.02
C LEU A 249 -1.17 21.10 19.51
N GLU A 250 -2.13 21.24 18.59
CA GLU A 250 -3.52 21.60 18.90
C GLU A 250 -4.17 20.58 19.85
N TYR A 251 -3.99 19.28 19.58
CA TYR A 251 -4.49 18.21 20.43
C TYR A 251 -3.89 18.28 21.85
N ALA A 252 -2.58 18.55 21.96
CA ALA A 252 -1.92 18.69 23.25
C ALA A 252 -2.47 19.89 24.05
N ALA A 253 -2.75 21.02 23.39
CA ALA A 253 -3.32 22.21 24.01
C ALA A 253 -4.75 22.00 24.51
N GLN A 254 -5.55 21.20 23.80
CA GLN A 254 -6.96 20.92 24.15
C GLN A 254 -7.14 19.65 24.99
N ARG A 255 -6.06 19.04 25.49
CA ARG A 255 -6.10 17.70 26.10
C ARG A 255 -7.08 17.60 27.27
N GLU A 256 -7.10 18.58 28.17
CA GLU A 256 -7.99 18.55 29.34
C GLU A 256 -9.46 18.81 28.96
N HIS A 257 -9.72 19.64 27.95
CA HIS A 257 -11.06 19.83 27.41
C HIS A 257 -11.63 18.51 26.84
N HIS A 258 -10.86 17.83 25.98
CA HIS A 258 -11.24 16.53 25.42
C HIS A 258 -11.32 15.43 26.48
N ARG A 259 -10.53 15.52 27.56
CA ARG A 259 -10.64 14.63 28.71
C ARG A 259 -11.97 14.82 29.42
N ALA A 260 -12.33 16.06 29.76
CA ALA A 260 -13.60 16.38 30.41
C ALA A 260 -14.79 15.90 29.57
N LEU A 261 -14.76 16.12 28.25
CA LEU A 261 -15.81 15.64 27.33
C LEU A 261 -15.92 14.11 27.35
N ARG A 262 -14.81 13.36 27.30
CA ARG A 262 -14.86 11.89 27.32
C ARG A 262 -15.37 11.32 28.64
N GLU A 263 -15.08 11.97 29.77
CA GLU A 263 -15.56 11.51 31.07
C GLU A 263 -17.10 11.53 31.16
N THR A 264 -17.80 12.40 30.43
CA THR A 264 -19.28 12.40 30.40
C THR A 264 -19.87 11.13 29.78
N TYR A 265 -19.09 10.40 28.97
CA TYR A 265 -19.52 9.16 28.30
C TYR A 265 -19.03 7.88 29.01
N LYS A 266 -18.15 8.00 30.01
CA LYS A 266 -17.41 6.86 30.58
C LYS A 266 -18.30 5.73 31.12
N ASN A 267 -19.44 6.09 31.69
CA ASN A 267 -20.36 5.15 32.35
C ASN A 267 -21.63 4.88 31.52
N ILE A 268 -21.65 5.24 30.23
CA ILE A 268 -22.79 4.99 29.35
C ILE A 268 -22.70 3.56 28.78
N GLY A 269 -23.71 2.75 29.07
CA GLY A 269 -23.83 1.38 28.57
C GLY A 269 -23.11 0.32 29.42
N THR A 270 -23.30 -0.95 29.06
CA THR A 270 -22.70 -2.10 29.75
C THR A 270 -21.74 -2.81 28.81
N TRP A 271 -20.49 -2.99 29.24
CA TRP A 271 -19.50 -3.74 28.48
C TRP A 271 -19.76 -5.24 28.58
N ILE A 272 -19.90 -5.91 27.43
CA ILE A 272 -19.84 -7.37 27.37
C ILE A 272 -18.39 -7.78 27.60
N ARG A 273 -18.14 -8.56 28.65
CA ARG A 273 -16.82 -9.10 28.98
C ARG A 273 -16.84 -10.60 28.77
N LYS A 274 -15.69 -11.18 28.42
CA LYS A 274 -15.55 -12.64 28.48
C LYS A 274 -15.64 -13.04 29.95
N GLU A 275 -16.46 -14.04 30.25
CA GLU A 275 -16.39 -14.74 31.53
C GLU A 275 -15.01 -15.42 31.59
N GLU A 276 -14.32 -15.26 32.71
CA GLU A 276 -13.02 -15.89 32.96
C GLU A 276 -13.14 -17.40 33.13
#